data_AF-A0A940NWY2-F1
#
_entry.id   AF-A0A940NWY2-F1
#
_cell.length_a   1.000
_cell.length_b   1.000
_cell.length_c   1.000
_cell.angle_alpha   90.00
_cell.angle_beta   90.00
_cell.angle_gamma   90.00
#
_symmetry.space_group_name_H-M   'P 1'
#
loop_
_entity.id
_entity.type
_entity.pdbx_description
1 polymer ?
#
loop_
_entity_poly.entity_id
_entity_poly.type
_entity_poly.pdbx_seq_one_letter_code
_entity_poly.pdbx_strand_id
1 'polypeptide(L)'
;MKHKALLSASLAALMAVTATAGFPQSSLPLNSLRASAVDDGNDDWLHAVGSRLYDMNGNEVWLTGANWFGMNCTENVPHGLYARDVDDMLSSIADHGINIIRFPISTELLLSWMDSEPLPVSSVQASYNPPKDEIGEDGTVTPAGKYGDINRDFVLEDGKTMKDSMQIFDIIMQKCKKYGIKALIDVHSPASHNSGHNYSLWYYEETADDCDGMATGHFSKKQITWDDWKDSITWLAKKYANDDTILAYDLKNEPHGKRLYDGNKCPAAMAKWDDSTDKNNWKYSAEECAKSILKVNPHALILVEGIEQSPILEKGVTWDMPDKFQ
;
A
#
# COMPACT_ATOMS: atom_id res chain seq x y z
N MET A 1 21.68 38.05 -21.68
CA MET A 1 20.65 39.11 -21.61
C MET A 1 19.44 38.59 -22.38
N LYS A 2 18.48 37.92 -21.72
CA LYS A 2 17.18 38.45 -21.27
C LYS A 2 16.47 39.35 -22.30
N HIS A 3 15.41 38.82 -22.92
CA HIS A 3 14.06 39.40 -23.09
C HIS A 3 13.19 38.31 -23.79
N LYS A 4 12.37 37.55 -23.06
CA LYS A 4 10.93 37.72 -22.76
C LYS A 4 9.98 37.74 -23.98
N ALA A 5 9.17 36.68 -23.98
CA ALA A 5 7.90 36.36 -24.65
C ALA A 5 6.98 37.49 -25.16
N LEU A 6 6.14 37.14 -26.14
CA LEU A 6 4.69 37.41 -26.10
C LEU A 6 3.92 36.53 -27.10
N LEU A 7 2.86 35.90 -26.58
CA LEU A 7 1.76 35.26 -27.31
C LEU A 7 1.09 36.27 -28.26
N SER A 8 0.56 35.78 -29.39
CA SER A 8 -0.58 36.43 -30.04
C SER A 8 -1.67 35.39 -30.32
N ALA A 9 -2.79 35.58 -29.65
CA ALA A 9 -4.07 34.97 -29.96
C ALA A 9 -4.77 35.86 -31.01
N SER A 10 -5.25 35.27 -32.11
CA SER A 10 -6.08 35.95 -33.09
C SER A 10 -7.47 35.34 -33.10
N LEU A 11 -8.40 36.08 -32.48
CA LEU A 11 -9.84 35.92 -32.65
C LEU A 11 -10.24 36.74 -33.89
N ALA A 12 -10.81 36.10 -34.90
CA ALA A 12 -11.44 36.80 -36.02
C ALA A 12 -12.87 36.27 -36.21
N ALA A 13 -13.83 37.08 -35.78
CA ALA A 13 -15.22 36.95 -36.18
C ALA A 13 -15.43 37.76 -37.47
N LEU A 14 -16.09 37.19 -38.48
CA LEU A 14 -16.84 38.01 -39.44
C LEU A 14 -18.00 37.23 -40.09
N MET A 15 -19.17 37.83 -39.88
CA MET A 15 -20.45 37.84 -40.58
C MET A 15 -20.75 36.87 -41.74
N ALA A 16 -21.95 36.29 -41.61
CA ALA A 16 -22.72 35.62 -42.65
C ALA A 16 -23.36 36.59 -43.64
N VAL A 17 -23.38 36.22 -44.93
CA VAL A 17 -24.47 36.51 -45.88
C VAL A 17 -24.67 35.27 -46.77
N THR A 18 -25.93 34.90 -46.93
CA THR A 18 -26.46 33.70 -47.58
C THR A 18 -26.65 33.87 -49.09
N ALA A 19 -26.40 32.80 -49.85
CA ALA A 19 -27.09 32.50 -51.11
C ALA A 19 -27.04 30.99 -51.40
N THR A 20 -28.19 30.44 -51.77
CA THR A 20 -28.58 29.03 -51.82
C THR A 20 -28.17 28.29 -53.10
N ALA A 21 -27.69 27.06 -52.98
CA ALA A 21 -27.98 25.96 -53.92
C ALA A 21 -27.70 24.60 -53.22
N GLY A 22 -28.72 23.74 -53.19
CA GLY A 22 -28.74 22.53 -52.37
C GLY A 22 -27.91 21.37 -52.92
N PHE A 23 -27.17 20.73 -52.01
CA PHE A 23 -26.76 19.33 -52.07
C PHE A 23 -27.06 18.70 -50.70
N PRO A 24 -27.57 17.46 -50.62
CA PRO A 24 -27.78 16.81 -49.33
C PRO A 24 -26.41 16.41 -48.76
N GLN A 25 -25.90 17.21 -47.81
CA GLN A 25 -24.83 16.75 -46.93
C GLN A 25 -25.44 15.87 -45.85
N SER A 26 -25.15 14.58 -45.92
CA SER A 26 -25.28 13.66 -44.80
C SER A 26 -24.42 14.17 -43.64
N SER A 27 -25.04 14.80 -42.64
CA SER A 27 -24.38 15.14 -41.39
C SER A 27 -24.10 13.85 -40.62
N LEU A 28 -22.84 13.40 -40.66
CA LEU A 28 -22.36 12.41 -39.71
C LEU A 28 -22.56 12.98 -38.29
N PRO A 29 -23.04 12.17 -37.32
CA PRO A 29 -23.10 12.63 -35.95
C PRO A 29 -21.66 12.93 -35.50
N LEU A 30 -21.44 14.16 -35.05
CA LEU A 30 -20.21 14.53 -34.39
C LEU A 30 -20.13 13.69 -33.11
N ASN A 31 -19.36 12.61 -33.14
CA ASN A 31 -19.01 11.88 -31.93
C ASN A 31 -18.37 12.92 -30.98
N SER A 32 -19.10 13.26 -29.93
CA SER A 32 -18.53 13.98 -28.80
C SER A 32 -17.41 13.11 -28.25
N LEU A 33 -16.18 13.45 -28.63
CA LEU A 33 -15.00 13.00 -27.91
C LEU A 33 -15.16 13.59 -26.51
N ARG A 34 -15.72 12.81 -25.58
CA ARG A 34 -15.49 13.07 -24.16
C ARG A 34 -13.99 12.93 -23.99
N ALA A 35 -13.30 14.06 -23.83
CA ALA A 35 -11.99 14.03 -23.21
C ALA A 35 -12.19 13.26 -21.90
N SER A 36 -11.54 12.11 -21.76
CA SER A 36 -11.48 11.45 -20.46
C SER A 36 -10.93 12.51 -19.52
N ALA A 37 -11.66 12.82 -18.44
CA ALA A 37 -11.10 13.67 -17.42
C ALA A 37 -9.74 13.07 -17.01
N VAL A 38 -8.77 13.94 -16.73
CA VAL A 38 -7.53 13.48 -16.11
C VAL A 38 -7.95 12.83 -14.80
N ASP A 39 -7.67 11.54 -14.66
CA ASP A 39 -7.85 10.81 -13.42
C ASP A 39 -6.97 11.48 -12.37
N ASP A 40 -7.62 12.15 -11.42
CA ASP A 40 -6.97 12.89 -10.34
C ASP A 40 -6.75 12.02 -9.10
N GLY A 41 -7.08 10.72 -9.17
CA GLY A 41 -6.90 9.74 -8.12
C GLY A 41 -7.75 9.97 -6.88
N ASN A 42 -8.90 10.65 -7.01
CA ASN A 42 -9.76 10.99 -5.90
C ASN A 42 -11.25 10.66 -6.13
N ASP A 43 -11.57 9.77 -7.06
CA ASP A 43 -12.95 9.45 -7.43
C ASP A 43 -13.47 8.13 -6.82
N ASP A 44 -12.59 7.28 -6.28
CA ASP A 44 -12.94 5.95 -5.76
C ASP A 44 -12.85 5.82 -4.21
N TRP A 45 -12.72 6.93 -3.48
CA TRP A 45 -12.72 6.90 -2.01
C TRP A 45 -14.02 6.33 -1.45
N LEU A 46 -13.90 5.52 -0.39
CA LEU A 46 -15.01 4.85 0.27
C LEU A 46 -15.30 5.44 1.65
N HIS A 47 -16.54 5.28 2.12
CA HIS A 47 -16.91 5.62 3.49
C HIS A 47 -17.85 4.56 4.09
N ALA A 48 -17.82 4.43 5.41
CA ALA A 48 -18.65 3.48 6.13
C ALA A 48 -19.92 4.15 6.67
N VAL A 49 -21.08 3.48 6.48
CA VAL A 49 -22.34 3.83 7.13
C VAL A 49 -22.92 2.57 7.76
N GLY A 50 -22.97 2.55 9.10
CA GLY A 50 -23.32 1.33 9.83
C GLY A 50 -22.30 0.22 9.54
N SER A 51 -22.77 -0.89 8.98
CA SER A 51 -21.94 -2.06 8.62
C SER A 51 -21.70 -2.21 7.11
N ARG A 52 -21.86 -1.13 6.34
CA ARG A 52 -21.76 -1.11 4.87
C ARG A 52 -20.78 -0.04 4.40
N LEU A 53 -20.17 -0.29 3.24
CA LEU A 53 -19.27 0.65 2.55
C LEU A 53 -19.97 1.25 1.35
N TYR A 54 -19.72 2.54 1.10
CA TYR A 54 -20.30 3.29 -0.01
C TYR A 54 -19.24 4.10 -0.74
N ASP A 55 -19.38 4.23 -2.05
CA ASP A 55 -18.61 5.17 -2.87
C ASP A 55 -19.09 6.62 -2.69
N MET A 56 -18.41 7.58 -3.31
CA MET A 56 -18.80 9.00 -3.25
C MET A 56 -20.16 9.32 -3.88
N ASN A 57 -20.69 8.42 -4.71
CA ASN A 57 -21.99 8.56 -5.37
C ASN A 57 -23.13 7.93 -4.55
N GLY A 58 -22.82 7.30 -3.42
CA GLY A 58 -23.78 6.62 -2.54
C GLY A 58 -24.14 5.20 -2.98
N ASN A 59 -23.37 4.58 -3.88
CA ASN A 59 -23.54 3.18 -4.24
C ASN A 59 -22.87 2.29 -3.19
N GLU A 60 -23.53 1.22 -2.78
CA GLU A 60 -22.94 0.21 -1.88
C GLU A 60 -21.82 -0.55 -2.60
N VAL A 61 -20.68 -0.70 -1.93
CA VAL A 61 -19.47 -1.32 -2.49
C VAL A 61 -19.15 -2.62 -1.77
N TRP A 62 -18.79 -3.65 -2.55
CA TRP A 62 -18.26 -4.91 -2.03
C TRP A 62 -16.78 -5.05 -2.32
N LEU A 63 -16.02 -5.41 -1.30
CA LEU A 63 -14.59 -5.70 -1.39
C LEU A 63 -14.37 -7.21 -1.40
N THR A 64 -13.84 -7.72 -2.50
CA THR A 64 -13.44 -9.12 -2.69
C THR A 64 -11.92 -9.19 -2.65
N GLY A 65 -11.39 -9.52 -1.47
CA GLY A 65 -9.98 -9.36 -1.16
C GLY A 65 -9.11 -10.62 -1.27
N ALA A 66 -7.83 -10.42 -1.56
CA ALA A 66 -6.77 -11.42 -1.39
C ALA A 66 -5.59 -10.83 -0.60
N ASN A 67 -4.79 -11.67 0.07
CA ASN A 67 -3.55 -11.24 0.71
C ASN A 67 -2.37 -11.52 -0.23
N TRP A 68 -1.48 -10.54 -0.41
CA TRP A 68 -0.21 -10.72 -1.11
C TRP A 68 0.97 -10.32 -0.20
N PHE A 69 1.43 -11.29 0.59
CA PHE A 69 2.48 -11.10 1.58
C PHE A 69 3.88 -11.02 0.96
N GLY A 70 4.85 -10.57 1.78
CA GLY A 70 6.27 -10.56 1.42
C GLY A 70 6.99 -9.27 1.79
N MET A 71 6.27 -8.15 1.91
CA MET A 71 6.88 -6.87 2.29
C MET A 71 7.16 -6.77 3.79
N ASN A 72 6.55 -7.63 4.59
CA ASN A 72 6.90 -7.83 5.99
C ASN A 72 8.13 -8.73 6.18
N CYS A 73 8.56 -9.43 5.12
CA CYS A 73 9.69 -10.35 5.12
C CYS A 73 11.00 -9.63 4.75
N THR A 74 12.13 -10.32 4.81
CA THR A 74 13.44 -9.74 4.46
C THR A 74 13.61 -9.48 2.96
N GLU A 75 12.72 -10.00 2.11
CA GLU A 75 12.72 -9.71 0.68
C GLU A 75 12.24 -8.29 0.34
N ASN A 76 11.53 -7.61 1.27
CA ASN A 76 11.03 -6.24 1.15
C ASN A 76 10.12 -5.99 -0.07
N VAL A 77 9.47 -7.03 -0.57
CA VAL A 77 8.67 -7.01 -1.80
C VAL A 77 7.65 -8.14 -1.78
N PRO A 78 6.47 -8.02 -2.42
CA PRO A 78 5.53 -9.12 -2.47
C PRO A 78 6.14 -10.38 -3.11
N HIS A 79 5.92 -11.53 -2.48
CA HIS A 79 6.54 -12.79 -2.90
C HIS A 79 5.96 -13.30 -4.22
N GLY A 80 6.73 -14.15 -4.93
CA GLY A 80 6.32 -14.75 -6.20
C GLY A 80 6.83 -14.02 -7.46
N LEU A 81 7.36 -12.81 -7.31
CA LEU A 81 7.95 -12.02 -8.40
C LEU A 81 9.27 -12.60 -8.95
N TYR A 82 9.83 -13.63 -8.30
CA TYR A 82 10.89 -14.46 -8.88
C TYR A 82 10.39 -15.39 -9.99
N ALA A 83 9.07 -15.62 -10.10
CA ALA A 83 8.48 -16.60 -11.01
C ALA A 83 7.39 -16.05 -11.92
N ARG A 84 6.86 -14.86 -11.64
CA ARG A 84 5.73 -14.27 -12.37
C ARG A 84 5.99 -12.80 -12.68
N ASP A 85 5.53 -12.40 -13.86
CA ASP A 85 5.40 -10.99 -14.21
C ASP A 85 4.23 -10.36 -13.43
N VAL A 86 4.43 -9.13 -12.95
CA VAL A 86 3.46 -8.39 -12.14
C VAL A 86 2.20 -8.01 -12.93
N ASP A 87 2.32 -7.67 -14.22
CA ASP A 87 1.15 -7.36 -15.06
C ASP A 87 0.31 -8.63 -15.29
N ASP A 88 0.95 -9.76 -15.59
CA ASP A 88 0.28 -11.05 -15.74
C ASP A 88 -0.40 -11.51 -14.44
N MET A 89 0.24 -11.26 -13.30
CA MET A 89 -0.30 -11.67 -12.00
C MET A 89 -1.49 -10.79 -11.58
N LEU A 90 -1.36 -9.46 -11.66
CA LEU A 90 -2.43 -8.54 -11.29
C LEU A 90 -3.63 -8.61 -12.24
N SER A 91 -3.40 -8.72 -13.55
CA SER A 91 -4.50 -8.96 -14.51
C SER A 91 -5.25 -10.26 -14.21
N SER A 92 -4.52 -11.35 -13.93
CA SER A 92 -5.14 -12.61 -13.53
C SER A 92 -5.93 -12.49 -12.22
N ILE A 93 -5.44 -11.73 -11.22
CA ILE A 93 -6.17 -11.50 -9.97
C ILE A 93 -7.49 -10.76 -10.25
N ALA A 94 -7.44 -9.68 -11.04
CA ALA A 94 -8.62 -8.92 -11.44
C ALA A 94 -9.63 -9.78 -12.21
N ASP A 95 -9.16 -10.59 -13.17
CA ASP A 95 -10.01 -11.48 -13.98
C ASP A 95 -10.74 -12.55 -13.14
N HIS A 96 -10.25 -12.86 -11.93
CA HIS A 96 -10.91 -13.75 -10.98
C HIS A 96 -11.83 -13.02 -10.00
N GLY A 97 -12.09 -11.73 -10.22
CA GLY A 97 -13.04 -10.93 -9.45
C GLY A 97 -12.51 -10.45 -8.11
N ILE A 98 -11.19 -10.44 -7.89
CA ILE A 98 -10.56 -9.79 -6.74
C ILE A 98 -10.35 -8.31 -7.07
N ASN A 99 -10.91 -7.43 -6.26
CA ASN A 99 -10.87 -5.97 -6.48
C ASN A 99 -10.06 -5.22 -5.41
N ILE A 100 -9.53 -5.92 -4.41
CA ILE A 100 -8.63 -5.34 -3.42
C ILE A 100 -7.55 -6.34 -2.98
N ILE A 101 -6.33 -5.87 -2.75
CA ILE A 101 -5.23 -6.69 -2.21
C ILE A 101 -4.79 -6.13 -0.86
N ARG A 102 -4.70 -6.99 0.16
CA ARG A 102 -4.03 -6.71 1.44
C ARG A 102 -2.54 -6.95 1.29
N PHE A 103 -1.74 -5.92 1.58
CA PHE A 103 -0.29 -5.94 1.52
C PHE A 103 0.32 -5.91 2.94
N PRO A 104 0.66 -7.08 3.50
CA PRO A 104 1.49 -7.20 4.69
C PRO A 104 2.87 -6.54 4.53
N ILE A 105 3.17 -5.54 5.35
CA ILE A 105 4.41 -4.76 5.35
C ILE A 105 4.99 -4.61 6.77
N SER A 106 6.31 -4.53 6.92
CA SER A 106 6.95 -4.28 8.22
C SER A 106 7.08 -2.79 8.51
N THR A 107 7.04 -2.40 9.79
CA THR A 107 7.38 -1.03 10.22
C THR A 107 8.79 -0.66 9.78
N GLU A 108 9.75 -1.57 9.90
CA GLU A 108 11.13 -1.36 9.44
C GLU A 108 11.21 -0.96 7.96
N LEU A 109 10.43 -1.61 7.10
CA LEU A 109 10.42 -1.26 5.68
C LEU A 109 9.84 0.14 5.46
N LEU A 110 8.74 0.47 6.15
CA LEU A 110 8.14 1.81 6.08
C LEU A 110 9.08 2.90 6.59
N LEU A 111 9.82 2.64 7.67
CA LEU A 111 10.84 3.55 8.19
C LEU A 111 11.92 3.83 7.15
N SER A 112 12.39 2.80 6.45
CA SER A 112 13.40 2.98 5.39
C SER A 112 12.92 3.92 4.29
N TRP A 113 11.64 3.86 3.95
CA TRP A 113 11.02 4.76 2.96
C TRP A 113 10.87 6.18 3.51
N MET A 114 10.39 6.29 4.75
CA MET A 114 10.24 7.56 5.46
C MET A 114 11.57 8.31 5.58
N ASP A 115 12.64 7.58 5.87
CA ASP A 115 14.01 8.10 6.03
C ASP A 115 14.71 8.38 4.69
N SER A 116 14.04 8.14 3.56
CA SER A 116 14.59 8.27 2.20
C SER A 116 15.80 7.36 1.93
N GLU A 117 15.89 6.24 2.64
CA GLU A 117 16.88 5.17 2.47
C GLU A 117 16.18 3.82 2.20
N PRO A 118 15.37 3.71 1.13
CA PRO A 118 14.55 2.52 0.91
C PRO A 118 15.40 1.27 0.78
N LEU A 119 14.99 0.21 1.49
CA LEU A 119 15.72 -1.06 1.49
C LEU A 119 15.73 -1.70 0.09
N PRO A 120 16.79 -2.45 -0.25
CA PRO A 120 16.81 -3.23 -1.48
C PRO A 120 15.81 -4.38 -1.41
N VAL A 121 15.37 -4.84 -2.58
CA VAL A 121 14.54 -6.04 -2.72
C VAL A 121 15.39 -7.27 -3.02
N SER A 122 14.86 -8.45 -2.70
CA SER A 122 15.41 -9.73 -3.16
C SER A 122 14.29 -10.68 -3.59
N SER A 123 14.64 -11.83 -4.17
CA SER A 123 13.65 -12.80 -4.71
C SER A 123 12.70 -12.20 -5.76
N VAL A 124 13.24 -11.32 -6.61
CA VAL A 124 12.56 -10.72 -7.77
C VAL A 124 13.34 -11.08 -9.03
N GLN A 125 12.64 -11.57 -10.05
CA GLN A 125 13.19 -11.67 -11.39
C GLN A 125 12.71 -10.46 -12.18
N ALA A 126 13.63 -9.55 -12.47
CA ALA A 126 13.37 -8.43 -13.35
C ALA A 126 14.54 -8.25 -14.29
N SER A 127 14.25 -8.18 -15.59
CA SER A 127 15.25 -7.85 -16.59
C SER A 127 14.57 -7.35 -17.86
N TYR A 128 15.37 -6.60 -18.61
CA TYR A 128 15.04 -6.09 -19.93
C TYR A 128 16.34 -5.95 -20.72
N ASN A 129 16.75 -7.02 -21.43
CA ASN A 129 18.08 -7.08 -22.06
C ASN A 129 17.99 -7.40 -23.56
N PRO A 130 18.62 -6.58 -24.42
CA PRO A 130 18.00 -5.43 -25.07
C PRO A 130 16.99 -5.81 -26.19
N PRO A 131 16.09 -4.89 -26.55
CA PRO A 131 15.01 -5.05 -27.55
C PRO A 131 15.45 -4.85 -29.02
N LYS A 132 16.74 -4.68 -29.29
CA LYS A 132 17.24 -4.32 -30.64
C LYS A 132 18.37 -5.22 -31.07
N ASP A 133 18.30 -5.60 -32.34
CA ASP A 133 19.35 -6.35 -32.98
C ASP A 133 20.65 -5.53 -32.98
N GLU A 134 21.77 -6.18 -32.69
CA GLU A 134 23.08 -5.58 -32.84
C GLU A 134 23.50 -5.67 -34.31
N ILE A 135 23.93 -4.56 -34.89
CA ILE A 135 24.44 -4.52 -36.27
C ILE A 135 25.96 -4.41 -36.20
N GLY A 136 26.66 -5.47 -36.60
CA GLY A 136 28.11 -5.51 -36.72
C GLY A 136 28.63 -4.60 -37.83
N GLU A 137 29.92 -4.25 -37.79
CA GLU A 137 30.58 -3.42 -38.83
C GLU A 137 30.54 -4.06 -40.22
N ASP A 138 30.37 -5.38 -40.30
CA ASP A 138 30.20 -6.19 -41.51
C ASP A 138 28.74 -6.28 -41.98
N GLY A 139 27.81 -5.63 -41.28
CA GLY A 139 26.38 -5.71 -41.52
C GLY A 139 25.70 -6.95 -40.95
N THR A 140 26.41 -7.78 -40.18
CA THR A 140 25.81 -8.94 -39.51
C THR A 140 24.83 -8.46 -38.44
N VAL A 141 23.59 -8.95 -38.50
CA VAL A 141 22.55 -8.68 -37.53
C VAL A 141 22.55 -9.80 -36.50
N THR A 142 22.91 -9.49 -35.25
CA THR A 142 22.70 -10.38 -34.10
C THR A 142 21.32 -10.06 -33.53
N PRO A 143 20.32 -10.95 -33.68
CA PRO A 143 18.98 -10.63 -33.21
C PRO A 143 18.93 -10.37 -31.71
N ALA A 144 18.10 -9.41 -31.30
CA ALA A 144 17.72 -9.28 -29.90
C ALA A 144 17.21 -10.63 -29.37
N GLY A 145 17.82 -11.15 -28.31
CA GLY A 145 17.36 -12.37 -27.66
C GLY A 145 16.00 -12.15 -27.01
N LYS A 146 15.11 -13.15 -27.03
CA LYS A 146 13.80 -13.13 -26.36
C LYS A 146 13.89 -13.32 -24.83
N TYR A 147 15.11 -13.41 -24.28
CA TYR A 147 15.31 -13.81 -22.89
C TYR A 147 15.48 -12.60 -21.97
N GLY A 148 14.50 -12.41 -21.08
CA GLY A 148 14.53 -11.39 -20.03
C GLY A 148 13.65 -10.18 -20.33
N ASP A 149 12.36 -10.40 -20.58
CA ASP A 149 11.31 -9.37 -20.53
C ASP A 149 10.28 -9.81 -19.48
N ILE A 150 10.61 -9.54 -18.22
CA ILE A 150 9.79 -9.85 -17.06
C ILE A 150 10.01 -8.74 -16.05
N ASN A 151 8.92 -8.25 -15.46
CA ASN A 151 8.93 -7.17 -14.49
C ASN A 151 9.79 -5.98 -14.95
N ARG A 152 9.72 -5.63 -16.24
CA ARG A 152 10.58 -4.62 -16.86
C ARG A 152 10.59 -3.30 -16.10
N ASP A 153 9.44 -2.90 -15.58
CA ASP A 153 9.32 -1.62 -14.88
C ASP A 153 10.06 -1.63 -13.53
N PHE A 154 10.48 -2.79 -13.00
CA PHE A 154 11.24 -2.92 -11.75
C PHE A 154 12.75 -2.74 -11.91
N VAL A 155 13.26 -2.53 -13.13
CA VAL A 155 14.67 -2.18 -13.36
C VAL A 155 14.84 -0.72 -13.76
N LEU A 156 16.03 -0.17 -13.61
CA LEU A 156 16.41 1.14 -14.13
C LEU A 156 16.50 1.11 -15.67
N GLU A 157 16.76 2.28 -16.27
CA GLU A 157 16.85 2.44 -17.74
C GLU A 157 17.92 1.54 -18.40
N ASP A 158 18.87 1.02 -17.61
CA ASP A 158 19.88 0.08 -18.08
C ASP A 158 19.35 -1.35 -18.30
N GLY A 159 18.09 -1.61 -17.94
CA GLY A 159 17.41 -2.88 -18.14
C GLY A 159 17.84 -4.02 -17.21
N LYS A 160 18.67 -3.74 -16.20
CA LYS A 160 19.22 -4.80 -15.32
C LYS A 160 19.41 -4.39 -13.86
N THR A 161 19.58 -3.10 -13.56
CA THR A 161 19.74 -2.63 -12.18
C THR A 161 18.37 -2.57 -11.53
N MET A 162 18.17 -3.35 -10.46
CA MET A 162 16.89 -3.40 -9.73
C MET A 162 16.59 -2.06 -9.05
N LYS A 163 15.33 -1.65 -9.09
CA LYS A 163 14.79 -0.54 -8.30
C LYS A 163 14.69 -0.92 -6.82
N ASP A 164 14.69 0.07 -5.94
CA ASP A 164 14.49 -0.17 -4.51
C ASP A 164 13.04 -0.58 -4.17
N SER A 165 12.81 -0.99 -2.93
CA SER A 165 11.51 -1.46 -2.46
C SER A 165 10.39 -0.42 -2.59
N MET A 166 10.67 0.86 -2.36
CA MET A 166 9.67 1.93 -2.46
C MET A 166 9.29 2.18 -3.91
N GLN A 167 10.28 2.25 -4.80
CA GLN A 167 10.05 2.43 -6.23
C GLN A 167 9.25 1.26 -6.82
N ILE A 168 9.55 0.02 -6.43
CA ILE A 168 8.80 -1.15 -6.87
C ILE A 168 7.37 -1.12 -6.33
N PHE A 169 7.18 -0.74 -5.06
CA PHE A 169 5.85 -0.59 -4.47
C PHE A 169 5.03 0.49 -5.19
N ASP A 170 5.61 1.66 -5.48
CA ASP A 170 5.00 2.72 -6.28
C ASP A 170 4.49 2.18 -7.63
N ILE A 171 5.32 1.37 -8.32
CA ILE A 171 4.94 0.74 -9.59
C ILE A 171 3.81 -0.27 -9.41
N ILE A 172 3.84 -1.09 -8.35
CA ILE A 172 2.77 -2.04 -8.05
C ILE A 172 1.45 -1.31 -7.82
N MET A 173 1.44 -0.17 -7.11
CA MET A 173 0.24 0.66 -6.93
C MET A 173 -0.28 1.18 -8.27
N GLN A 174 0.59 1.71 -9.13
CA GLN A 174 0.18 2.15 -10.48
C GLN A 174 -0.39 1.01 -11.32
N LYS A 175 0.13 -0.22 -11.18
CA LYS A 175 -0.40 -1.40 -11.85
C LYS A 175 -1.72 -1.87 -11.24
N CYS A 176 -1.87 -1.84 -9.92
CA CYS A 176 -3.14 -2.11 -9.25
C CYS A 176 -4.23 -1.17 -9.79
N LYS A 177 -3.94 0.13 -9.85
CA LYS A 177 -4.81 1.13 -10.47
C LYS A 177 -5.18 0.81 -11.91
N LYS A 178 -4.18 0.51 -12.76
CA LYS A 178 -4.36 0.10 -14.16
C LYS A 178 -5.32 -1.09 -14.32
N TYR A 179 -5.28 -2.05 -13.39
CA TYR A 179 -6.11 -3.26 -13.42
C TYR A 179 -7.40 -3.16 -12.59
N GLY A 180 -7.73 -1.98 -12.05
CA GLY A 180 -8.95 -1.80 -11.23
C GLY A 180 -8.89 -2.51 -9.88
N ILE A 181 -7.69 -2.74 -9.35
CA ILE A 181 -7.45 -3.34 -8.04
C ILE A 181 -7.09 -2.24 -7.05
N LYS A 182 -7.76 -2.23 -5.90
CA LYS A 182 -7.45 -1.36 -4.76
C LYS A 182 -6.45 -2.05 -3.82
N ALA A 183 -5.90 -1.30 -2.89
CA ALA A 183 -4.94 -1.79 -1.90
C ALA A 183 -5.42 -1.44 -0.48
N LEU A 184 -5.19 -2.37 0.45
CA LEU A 184 -5.11 -2.07 1.87
C LEU A 184 -3.71 -2.42 2.39
N ILE A 185 -3.15 -1.54 3.21
CA ILE A 185 -1.81 -1.71 3.78
C ILE A 185 -1.94 -2.26 5.19
N ASP A 186 -1.26 -3.35 5.47
CA ASP A 186 -1.28 -4.02 6.76
C ASP A 186 0.10 -3.96 7.41
N VAL A 187 0.23 -3.25 8.53
CA VAL A 187 1.47 -3.27 9.31
C VAL A 187 1.58 -4.60 10.05
N HIS A 188 2.25 -5.54 9.40
CA HIS A 188 2.20 -6.95 9.74
C HIS A 188 3.19 -7.36 10.82
N SER A 189 4.28 -6.61 10.96
CA SER A 189 5.32 -6.86 11.97
C SER A 189 6.16 -5.61 12.21
N PRO A 190 6.80 -5.45 13.39
CA PRO A 190 7.72 -4.32 13.59
C PRO A 190 9.00 -4.47 12.75
N ALA A 191 9.73 -5.59 12.89
CA ALA A 191 10.91 -5.88 12.07
C ALA A 191 10.55 -6.59 10.75
N SER A 192 11.42 -6.49 9.73
CA SER A 192 11.33 -7.34 8.55
C SER A 192 11.70 -8.79 8.91
N HIS A 193 10.70 -9.68 8.96
CA HIS A 193 10.86 -11.06 9.41
C HIS A 193 9.73 -11.97 8.89
N ASN A 194 10.08 -13.17 8.40
CA ASN A 194 9.11 -14.13 7.82
C ASN A 194 8.06 -14.64 8.81
N SER A 195 8.36 -14.56 10.10
CA SER A 195 7.46 -14.90 11.21
C SER A 195 7.19 -13.72 12.13
N GLY A 196 7.42 -12.49 11.65
CA GLY A 196 7.27 -11.28 12.48
C GLY A 196 5.86 -11.07 13.03
N HIS A 197 4.84 -11.63 12.38
CA HIS A 197 3.45 -11.60 12.86
C HIS A 197 3.24 -12.35 14.17
N ASN A 198 4.16 -13.24 14.58
CA ASN A 198 4.12 -13.91 15.88
C ASN A 198 4.44 -12.95 17.04
N TYR A 199 4.90 -11.74 16.75
CA TYR A 199 5.15 -10.74 17.78
C TYR A 199 3.85 -10.06 18.21
N SER A 200 3.63 -10.07 19.52
CA SER A 200 2.36 -9.66 20.13
C SER A 200 2.03 -8.18 19.96
N LEU A 201 3.06 -7.33 19.91
CA LEU A 201 2.92 -5.87 19.94
C LEU A 201 3.40 -5.21 18.64
N TRP A 202 3.18 -3.90 18.52
CA TRP A 202 3.57 -3.08 17.37
C TRP A 202 4.88 -2.30 17.59
N TYR A 203 5.53 -2.52 18.73
CA TYR A 203 6.75 -1.85 19.14
C TYR A 203 7.58 -2.76 20.03
N TYR A 204 8.87 -2.48 20.16
CA TYR A 204 9.81 -3.17 21.03
C TYR A 204 9.41 -3.04 22.50
N GLU A 205 9.02 -4.16 23.07
CA GLU A 205 8.77 -4.33 24.50
C GLU A 205 9.84 -5.24 25.08
N GLU A 206 10.68 -4.68 25.97
CA GLU A 206 11.86 -5.33 26.53
C GLU A 206 11.56 -6.62 27.32
N THR A 207 10.34 -6.74 27.82
CA THR A 207 9.90 -7.92 28.58
C THR A 207 9.41 -9.08 27.70
N ALA A 208 9.30 -8.89 26.38
CA ALA A 208 8.92 -9.95 25.46
C ALA A 208 10.12 -10.83 25.09
N ASP A 209 9.97 -12.16 25.19
CA ASP A 209 11.05 -13.13 24.97
C ASP A 209 11.66 -13.08 23.56
N ASP A 210 10.92 -12.60 22.57
CA ASP A 210 11.27 -12.57 21.14
C ASP A 210 11.52 -11.14 20.60
N CYS A 211 11.56 -10.12 21.47
CA CYS A 211 11.69 -8.70 21.06
C CYS A 211 12.95 -8.41 20.24
N ASP A 212 14.09 -9.02 20.58
CA ASP A 212 15.35 -8.82 19.86
C ASP A 212 15.32 -9.43 18.44
N GLY A 213 14.47 -10.42 18.20
CA GLY A 213 14.32 -11.06 16.89
C GLY A 213 13.18 -10.49 16.04
N MET A 214 12.12 -9.99 16.68
CA MET A 214 10.88 -9.61 15.99
C MET A 214 10.56 -8.12 16.04
N ALA A 215 11.15 -7.37 16.98
CA ALA A 215 10.93 -5.94 17.15
C ALA A 215 12.22 -5.10 17.12
N THR A 216 13.36 -5.74 16.87
CA THR A 216 14.58 -5.06 16.45
C THR A 216 14.74 -5.26 14.95
N GLY A 217 14.87 -4.17 14.21
CA GLY A 217 14.94 -4.21 12.76
C GLY A 217 16.07 -5.11 12.24
N HIS A 218 15.74 -5.97 11.28
CA HIS A 218 16.66 -6.88 10.63
C HIS A 218 17.81 -6.13 9.95
N PHE A 219 17.52 -5.02 9.28
CA PHE A 219 18.49 -4.23 8.54
C PHE A 219 19.04 -3.08 9.38
N SER A 220 18.16 -2.36 10.07
CA SER A 220 18.53 -1.18 10.85
C SER A 220 19.29 -1.51 12.14
N LYS A 221 19.08 -2.72 12.69
CA LYS A 221 19.55 -3.16 14.02
C LYS A 221 19.07 -2.26 15.16
N LYS A 222 18.01 -1.49 14.94
CA LYS A 222 17.39 -0.59 15.91
C LYS A 222 16.11 -1.21 16.45
N GLN A 223 15.86 -1.01 17.73
CA GLN A 223 14.57 -1.32 18.33
C GLN A 223 13.49 -0.44 17.70
N ILE A 224 12.41 -1.05 17.22
CA ILE A 224 11.28 -0.35 16.62
C ILE A 224 10.43 0.23 17.74
N THR A 225 10.30 1.55 17.80
CA THR A 225 9.53 2.20 18.87
C THR A 225 8.04 2.35 18.52
N TRP A 226 7.23 2.70 19.52
CA TRP A 226 5.81 3.00 19.31
C TRP A 226 5.59 4.19 18.37
N ASP A 227 6.46 5.19 18.43
CA ASP A 227 6.39 6.34 17.51
C ASP A 227 6.85 5.93 16.11
N ASP A 228 7.88 5.09 15.96
CA ASP A 228 8.30 4.57 14.66
C ASP A 228 7.16 3.86 13.91
N TRP A 229 6.41 3.01 14.62
CA TRP A 229 5.22 2.34 14.07
C TRP A 229 4.18 3.34 13.57
N LYS A 230 3.76 4.27 14.42
CA LYS A 230 2.71 5.25 14.11
C LYS A 230 3.15 6.24 13.03
N ASP A 231 4.37 6.76 13.12
CA ASP A 231 4.86 7.82 12.24
C ASP A 231 5.13 7.27 10.83
N SER A 232 5.62 6.04 10.71
CA SER A 232 5.90 5.41 9.41
C SER A 232 4.63 5.11 8.60
N ILE A 233 3.56 4.57 9.23
CA ILE A 233 2.27 4.37 8.55
C ILE A 233 1.58 5.70 8.26
N THR A 234 1.72 6.71 9.14
CA THR A 234 1.20 8.06 8.90
C THR A 234 1.92 8.73 7.72
N TRP A 235 3.24 8.53 7.60
CA TRP A 235 4.02 9.02 6.48
C TRP A 235 3.55 8.38 5.17
N LEU A 236 3.29 7.06 5.17
CA LEU A 236 2.75 6.37 4.00
C LEU A 236 1.38 6.93 3.60
N ALA A 237 0.48 7.13 4.57
CA ALA A 237 -0.82 7.73 4.34
C ALA A 237 -0.74 9.13 3.73
N LYS A 238 0.24 9.93 4.16
CA LYS A 238 0.50 11.25 3.57
C LYS A 238 1.03 11.16 2.13
N LYS A 239 1.93 10.21 1.85
CA LYS A 239 2.51 10.01 0.51
C LYS A 239 1.43 9.69 -0.53
N TYR A 240 0.44 8.88 -0.16
CA TYR A 240 -0.66 8.44 -1.05
C TYR A 240 -2.00 9.15 -0.79
N ALA A 241 -2.02 10.29 -0.10
CA ALA A 241 -3.26 10.98 0.25
C ALA A 241 -4.10 11.45 -0.96
N ASN A 242 -3.50 11.56 -2.15
CA ASN A 242 -4.16 11.91 -3.41
C ASN A 242 -4.17 10.75 -4.42
N ASP A 243 -4.05 9.50 -3.94
CA ASP A 243 -4.11 8.29 -4.75
C ASP A 243 -5.03 7.26 -4.08
N ASP A 244 -6.28 7.25 -4.53
CA ASP A 244 -7.33 6.33 -4.10
C ASP A 244 -7.11 4.85 -4.46
N THR A 245 -5.93 4.50 -4.98
CA THR A 245 -5.52 3.09 -5.08
C THR A 245 -5.39 2.48 -3.69
N ILE A 246 -4.82 3.19 -2.72
CA ILE A 246 -4.74 2.75 -1.33
C ILE A 246 -5.95 3.28 -0.57
N LEU A 247 -6.93 2.41 -0.30
CA LEU A 247 -8.17 2.79 0.37
C LEU A 247 -8.10 2.70 1.89
N ALA A 248 -7.22 1.87 2.42
CA ALA A 248 -7.32 1.38 3.78
C ALA A 248 -5.97 1.11 4.44
N TYR A 249 -5.91 1.37 5.75
CA TYR A 249 -4.77 1.06 6.61
C TYR A 249 -5.21 0.15 7.75
N ASP A 250 -4.68 -1.05 7.76
CA ASP A 250 -4.76 -2.03 8.83
C ASP A 250 -3.56 -1.82 9.76
N LEU A 251 -3.88 -1.32 10.96
CA LEU A 251 -2.92 -0.62 11.80
C LEU A 251 -1.89 -1.56 12.42
N LYS A 252 -2.25 -2.82 12.66
CA LYS A 252 -1.37 -3.89 13.12
C LYS A 252 -2.05 -5.23 12.89
N ASN A 253 -1.37 -6.15 12.22
CA ASN A 253 -1.82 -7.54 12.11
C ASN A 253 -1.89 -8.20 13.48
N GLU A 254 -3.06 -8.74 13.83
CA GLU A 254 -3.30 -9.63 14.97
C GLU A 254 -2.58 -9.18 16.27
N PRO A 255 -2.94 -8.06 16.91
CA PRO A 255 -2.46 -7.75 18.26
C PRO A 255 -2.85 -8.87 19.22
N HIS A 256 -1.89 -9.43 19.96
CA HIS A 256 -2.15 -10.64 20.73
C HIS A 256 -1.29 -10.72 22.01
N GLY A 257 -1.25 -11.88 22.64
CA GLY A 257 -0.56 -12.11 23.90
C GLY A 257 -1.50 -12.73 24.93
N LYS A 258 -0.91 -13.51 25.84
CA LYS A 258 -1.65 -14.25 26.86
C LYS A 258 -1.42 -13.66 28.24
N ARG A 259 -2.46 -13.67 29.05
CA ARG A 259 -2.32 -13.55 30.49
C ARG A 259 -1.53 -14.75 31.02
N LEU A 260 -0.70 -14.49 32.03
CA LEU A 260 0.01 -15.54 32.76
C LEU A 260 -0.94 -16.25 33.73
N TYR A 261 -0.60 -17.48 34.13
CA TYR A 261 -1.40 -18.26 35.10
C TYR A 261 -1.18 -17.82 36.56
N ASP A 262 -0.25 -16.91 36.80
CA ASP A 262 0.05 -16.29 38.07
C ASP A 262 0.32 -14.78 37.89
N GLY A 263 0.56 -14.07 39.00
CA GLY A 263 0.78 -12.63 39.00
C GLY A 263 -0.46 -11.81 39.38
N ASN A 264 -0.25 -10.49 39.46
CA ASN A 264 -1.24 -9.50 39.88
C ASN A 264 -1.21 -8.23 39.01
N LYS A 265 -0.68 -8.36 37.79
CA LYS A 265 -0.55 -7.29 36.80
C LYS A 265 -0.69 -7.85 35.40
N CYS A 266 -1.30 -7.09 34.50
CA CYS A 266 -1.31 -7.40 33.07
C CYS A 266 0.14 -7.47 32.54
N PRO A 267 0.54 -8.52 31.80
CA PRO A 267 1.86 -8.57 31.17
C PRO A 267 2.07 -7.39 30.21
N ALA A 268 3.26 -6.78 30.24
CA ALA A 268 3.60 -5.66 29.36
C ALA A 268 3.70 -6.13 27.89
N ALA A 269 4.25 -7.32 27.67
CA ALA A 269 4.40 -7.99 26.37
C ALA A 269 3.09 -8.52 25.72
N MET A 270 1.93 -8.07 26.17
CA MET A 270 0.62 -8.51 25.70
C MET A 270 -0.21 -7.30 25.25
N ALA A 271 -0.94 -7.42 24.15
CA ALA A 271 -1.94 -6.44 23.77
C ALA A 271 -3.16 -6.52 24.70
N LYS A 272 -3.59 -5.37 25.22
CA LYS A 272 -4.79 -5.24 26.07
C LYS A 272 -5.78 -4.23 25.51
N TRP A 273 -6.97 -4.17 26.09
CA TRP A 273 -8.03 -3.24 25.67
C TRP A 273 -8.77 -2.70 26.91
N ASP A 274 -8.26 -1.62 27.48
CA ASP A 274 -8.82 -0.97 28.68
C ASP A 274 -8.91 0.56 28.52
N ASP A 275 -9.12 1.28 29.63
CA ASP A 275 -9.22 2.75 29.64
C ASP A 275 -7.89 3.46 29.98
N SER A 276 -6.76 2.74 30.00
CA SER A 276 -5.45 3.35 30.22
C SER A 276 -4.90 3.98 28.94
N THR A 277 -3.80 4.73 29.08
CA THR A 277 -3.03 5.27 27.95
C THR A 277 -1.72 4.50 27.75
N ASP A 278 -1.67 3.23 28.19
CA ASP A 278 -0.47 2.42 28.06
C ASP A 278 -0.21 2.10 26.60
N LYS A 279 1.08 1.98 26.24
CA LYS A 279 1.47 1.69 24.85
C LYS A 279 1.00 0.32 24.37
N ASN A 280 0.79 -0.65 25.24
CA ASN A 280 0.23 -1.96 24.89
C ASN A 280 -1.31 -2.01 24.94
N ASN A 281 -1.97 -0.90 25.31
CA ASN A 281 -3.42 -0.77 25.14
C ASN A 281 -3.73 -0.52 23.67
N TRP A 282 -4.26 -1.54 22.99
CA TRP A 282 -4.56 -1.49 21.57
C TRP A 282 -5.65 -0.48 21.25
N LYS A 283 -6.67 -0.33 22.11
CA LYS A 283 -7.70 0.71 21.97
C LYS A 283 -7.07 2.10 21.83
N TYR A 284 -6.21 2.44 22.79
CA TYR A 284 -5.55 3.74 22.85
C TYR A 284 -4.58 3.95 21.67
N SER A 285 -3.73 2.96 21.41
CA SER A 285 -2.72 3.08 20.35
C SER A 285 -3.32 3.10 18.95
N ALA A 286 -4.35 2.28 18.69
CA ALA A 286 -5.09 2.31 17.44
C ALA A 286 -5.81 3.65 17.25
N GLU A 287 -6.40 4.22 18.30
CA GLU A 287 -7.04 5.55 18.23
C GLU A 287 -6.03 6.65 17.89
N GLU A 288 -4.85 6.66 18.53
CA GLU A 288 -3.82 7.66 18.26
C GLU A 288 -3.23 7.53 16.85
N CYS A 289 -3.02 6.30 16.38
CA CYS A 289 -2.55 6.03 15.02
C CYS A 289 -3.62 6.36 13.95
N ALA A 290 -4.89 6.03 14.21
CA ALA A 290 -6.00 6.41 13.35
C ALA A 290 -6.11 7.94 13.20
N LYS A 291 -6.01 8.68 14.31
CA LYS A 291 -6.02 10.16 14.30
C LYS A 291 -4.86 10.73 13.49
N SER A 292 -3.66 10.16 13.59
CA SER A 292 -2.50 10.66 12.84
C SER A 292 -2.66 10.42 11.33
N ILE A 293 -3.17 9.26 10.92
CA ILE A 293 -3.49 8.94 9.52
C ILE A 293 -4.59 9.87 8.99
N LEU A 294 -5.74 9.96 9.68
CA LEU A 294 -6.89 10.75 9.22
C LEU A 294 -6.60 12.26 9.16
N LYS A 295 -5.60 12.74 9.91
CA LYS A 295 -5.13 14.12 9.82
C LYS A 295 -4.44 14.43 8.49
N VAL A 296 -3.79 13.45 7.86
CA VAL A 296 -3.05 13.62 6.60
C VAL A 296 -3.78 13.04 5.39
N ASN A 297 -4.66 12.06 5.60
CA ASN A 297 -5.55 11.49 4.60
C ASN A 297 -6.95 11.28 5.23
N PRO A 298 -7.87 12.26 5.11
CA PRO A 298 -9.20 12.18 5.73
C PRO A 298 -10.16 11.20 5.05
N HIS A 299 -9.78 10.63 3.90
CA HIS A 299 -10.58 9.69 3.13
C HIS A 299 -10.21 8.22 3.37
N ALA A 300 -9.08 7.96 4.05
CA ALA A 300 -8.64 6.61 4.36
C ALA A 300 -9.62 5.86 5.26
N LEU A 301 -9.88 4.60 4.96
CA LEU A 301 -10.50 3.66 5.89
C LEU A 301 -9.46 3.18 6.91
N ILE A 302 -9.86 3.13 8.17
CA ILE A 302 -9.03 2.61 9.26
C ILE A 302 -9.56 1.24 9.66
N LEU A 303 -8.72 0.22 9.58
CA LEU A 303 -9.02 -1.13 10.01
C LEU A 303 -8.34 -1.37 11.36
N VAL A 304 -9.16 -1.70 12.36
CA VAL A 304 -8.71 -2.01 13.72
C VAL A 304 -9.05 -3.47 13.98
N GLU A 305 -8.04 -4.33 13.98
CA GLU A 305 -8.20 -5.73 14.34
C GLU A 305 -8.55 -5.93 15.83
N GLY A 306 -8.96 -7.16 16.17
CA GLY A 306 -9.22 -7.58 17.55
C GLY A 306 -7.94 -7.87 18.35
N ILE A 307 -8.12 -8.39 19.57
CA ILE A 307 -7.03 -8.90 20.42
C ILE A 307 -7.27 -10.35 20.82
N GLU A 308 -6.22 -11.09 21.19
CA GLU A 308 -6.31 -12.52 21.53
C GLU A 308 -7.14 -12.79 22.79
N GLN A 309 -6.93 -12.04 23.88
CA GLN A 309 -7.59 -12.27 25.16
C GLN A 309 -8.25 -11.02 25.71
N SER A 310 -9.47 -11.16 26.24
CA SER A 310 -10.17 -10.13 27.01
C SER A 310 -10.66 -10.70 28.35
N PRO A 311 -10.64 -9.93 29.45
CA PRO A 311 -11.18 -10.38 30.73
C PRO A 311 -12.72 -10.30 30.71
N ILE A 312 -13.38 -11.18 31.47
CA ILE A 312 -14.83 -11.11 31.68
C ILE A 312 -15.11 -10.07 32.77
N LEU A 313 -15.11 -8.80 32.39
CA LEU A 313 -15.28 -7.65 33.29
C LEU A 313 -16.57 -7.74 34.12
N GLU A 314 -17.66 -8.24 33.52
CA GLU A 314 -18.96 -8.44 34.19
C GLU A 314 -18.92 -9.44 35.36
N LYS A 315 -17.93 -10.35 35.37
CA LYS A 315 -17.68 -11.29 36.47
C LYS A 315 -16.63 -10.79 37.47
N GLY A 316 -16.22 -9.52 37.36
CA GLY A 316 -15.19 -8.91 38.20
C GLY A 316 -13.77 -9.37 37.88
N VAL A 317 -13.55 -10.04 36.75
CA VAL A 317 -12.19 -10.37 36.27
C VAL A 317 -11.60 -9.13 35.64
N THR A 318 -10.40 -8.72 36.06
CA THR A 318 -9.71 -7.53 35.52
C THR A 318 -8.48 -7.94 34.71
N TRP A 319 -7.88 -6.97 34.01
CA TRP A 319 -6.62 -7.16 33.26
C TRP A 319 -5.43 -7.56 34.14
N ASP A 320 -5.48 -7.23 35.43
CA ASP A 320 -4.43 -7.56 36.40
C ASP A 320 -4.60 -8.95 37.02
N MET A 321 -5.71 -9.63 36.75
CA MET A 321 -5.93 -10.99 37.23
C MET A 321 -5.28 -12.01 36.30
N PRO A 322 -4.68 -13.08 36.86
CA PRO A 322 -4.11 -14.16 36.05
C PRO A 322 -5.20 -14.87 35.25
N ASP A 323 -4.78 -15.55 34.19
CA ASP A 323 -5.69 -16.36 33.40
C ASP A 323 -6.27 -17.49 34.26
N LYS A 324 -7.58 -17.72 34.11
CA LYS A 324 -8.29 -18.78 34.81
C LYS A 324 -8.88 -19.69 33.76
N PHE A 325 -8.46 -20.96 33.76
CA PHE A 325 -9.20 -22.00 33.04
C PHE A 325 -10.65 -21.97 33.54
N GLN A 326 -11.57 -21.68 32.62
CA GLN A 326 -13.01 -21.79 32.84
C GLN A 326 -13.45 -23.24 32.66
#